data_AF-A0A4U9WMH5-F1
#
_entry.id   AF-A0A4U9WMH5-F1
#
_cell.length_a   1.000
_cell.length_b   1.000
_cell.length_c   1.000
_cell.angle_alpha   90.00
_cell.angle_beta   90.00
_cell.angle_gamma   90.00
#
_symmetry.space_group_name_H-M   'P 1'
#
loop_
_entity.id
_entity.type
_entity.pdbx_description
1 polymer ?
#
loop_
_entity_poly.entity_id
_entity_poly.type
_entity_poly.pdbx_seq_one_letter_code
_entity_poly.pdbx_strand_id
1 'polypeptide(L)'
;MGNLRTILRRQILRVGYKANEKLSLGSQIYTTQALDEYKQMALSKRNFDHNANHFALDAKWQEPLWSVKVGIAHTRAPKGDGQLGFYPRHMSKNSRGTFTSMAYAGEDYMRDGETMLATMAEYRITPGVYRRAGGQRGPVQLSRCRGAYR
;
A
#
# COMPACT_ATOMS: atom_id res chain seq x y z
N MET A 1 0.22 -29.64 0.71
CA MET A 1 -0.49 -28.39 0.37
C MET A 1 -0.83 -27.68 1.67
N GLY A 2 -0.15 -26.58 2.01
CA GLY A 2 -0.35 -25.85 3.27
C GLY A 2 -1.59 -24.96 3.25
N ASN A 3 -2.35 -24.96 4.34
CA ASN A 3 -3.55 -24.15 4.52
C ASN A 3 -3.15 -22.67 4.72
N LEU A 4 -3.84 -21.69 4.10
CA LEU A 4 -3.47 -20.26 4.25
C LEU A 4 -3.41 -19.81 5.71
N ARG A 5 -4.17 -20.47 6.60
CA ARG A 5 -4.24 -20.18 8.04
C ARG A 5 -2.95 -20.49 8.81
N THR A 6 -2.00 -21.22 8.22
CA THR A 6 -0.73 -21.60 8.89
C THR A 6 0.50 -20.89 8.34
N ILE A 7 0.37 -20.12 7.25
CA ILE A 7 1.50 -19.47 6.57
C ILE A 7 1.54 -17.96 6.84
N LEU A 8 0.44 -17.24 6.61
CA LEU A 8 0.36 -15.79 6.82
C LEU A 8 -0.96 -15.40 7.49
N ARG A 9 -0.92 -14.41 8.36
CA ARG A 9 -2.13 -13.79 8.95
C ARG A 9 -2.15 -12.31 8.61
N ARG A 10 -3.25 -11.84 8.01
CA ARG A 10 -3.44 -10.41 7.70
C ARG A 10 -4.61 -9.81 8.44
N GLN A 11 -4.39 -8.63 9.01
CA GLN A 11 -5.43 -7.75 9.52
C GLN A 11 -5.50 -6.52 8.62
N ILE A 12 -6.71 -6.04 8.41
CA ILE A 12 -6.98 -4.87 7.56
C ILE A 12 -7.89 -3.95 8.35
N LEU A 13 -7.45 -2.72 8.55
CA LEU A 13 -8.29 -1.64 9.06
C LEU A 13 -8.49 -0.62 7.93
N ARG A 14 -9.74 -0.26 7.68
CA ARG A 14 -10.11 0.81 6.74
C ARG A 14 -11.01 1.78 7.46
N VAL A 15 -10.65 3.05 7.40
CA VAL A 15 -11.42 4.14 7.99
C VAL A 15 -11.71 5.15 6.89
N GLY A 16 -12.97 5.56 6.79
CA GLY A 16 -13.41 6.65 5.92
C GLY A 16 -14.13 7.69 6.76
N TYR A 17 -13.82 8.96 6.54
CA TYR A 17 -14.45 10.06 7.24
C TYR A 17 -14.86 11.15 6.25
N LYS A 18 -16.13 11.53 6.27
CA LYS A 18 -16.64 12.65 5.46
C LYS A 18 -16.61 13.90 6.32
N ALA A 19 -15.58 14.72 6.16
CA ALA A 19 -15.38 15.92 6.97
C ALA A 19 -16.42 17.00 6.68
N ASN A 20 -16.86 17.11 5.43
CA ASN A 20 -17.99 17.95 5.01
C ASN A 20 -18.52 17.45 3.66
N GLU A 21 -19.40 18.21 3.00
CA GLU A 21 -19.99 17.84 1.71
C GLU A 21 -18.96 17.64 0.59
N LYS A 22 -17.82 18.32 0.66
CA LYS A 22 -16.79 18.36 -0.39
C LYS A 22 -15.54 17.56 -0.04
N LEU A 23 -15.21 17.43 1.24
CA LEU A 23 -13.97 16.82 1.72
C LEU A 23 -14.24 15.46 2.37
N SER A 24 -13.51 14.45 1.92
CA SER A 24 -13.45 13.13 2.54
C SER A 24 -12.01 12.70 2.79
N LEU A 25 -11.79 11.98 3.89
CA LEU A 25 -10.50 11.42 4.28
C LEU A 25 -10.62 9.89 4.30
N GLY A 26 -9.55 9.23 3.89
CA GLY A 26 -9.42 7.78 3.88
C GLY A 26 -8.14 7.34 4.56
N SER A 27 -8.22 6.27 5.33
CA SER A 27 -7.06 5.56 5.88
C SER A 27 -7.20 4.06 5.65
N GLN A 28 -6.09 3.42 5.30
CA GLN A 28 -6.01 1.99 5.12
C GLN A 28 -4.72 1.49 5.77
N ILE A 29 -4.85 0.59 6.74
CA ILE A 29 -3.73 -0.05 7.42
C ILE A 29 -3.83 -1.54 7.14
N TYR A 30 -2.76 -2.10 6.60
CA TYR A 30 -2.65 -3.52 6.35
C TYR A 30 -1.45 -4.07 7.09
N THR A 31 -1.67 -5.01 8.01
CA THR A 31 -0.60 -5.67 8.76
C THR A 31 -0.63 -7.16 8.44
N THR A 32 0.52 -7.71 8.02
CA THR A 32 0.67 -9.13 7.71
C THR A 32 1.76 -9.71 8.59
N GLN A 33 1.43 -10.77 9.31
CA GLN A 33 2.33 -11.51 10.17
C GLN A 33 2.72 -12.83 9.51
N ALA A 34 4.03 -13.15 9.55
CA ALA A 34 4.57 -14.45 9.22
C ALA A 34 4.26 -15.46 10.34
N LEU A 35 3.65 -16.57 9.97
CA LEU A 35 3.47 -17.72 10.86
C LEU A 35 4.62 -18.72 10.66
N ASP A 36 4.69 -19.75 11.49
CA ASP A 36 5.90 -20.56 11.64
C ASP A 36 6.32 -21.28 10.36
N GLU A 37 5.37 -21.79 9.58
CA GLU A 37 5.67 -22.40 8.28
C GLU A 37 6.33 -21.41 7.30
N TYR A 38 5.88 -20.15 7.30
CA TYR A 38 6.47 -19.13 6.43
C TYR A 38 7.88 -18.74 6.87
N LYS A 39 8.15 -18.71 8.18
CA LYS A 39 9.49 -18.45 8.71
C LYS A 39 10.47 -19.58 8.37
N GLN A 40 10.00 -20.82 8.27
CA GLN A 40 10.82 -21.96 7.88
C GLN A 40 11.14 -22.01 6.37
N MET A 41 10.46 -21.22 5.54
CA MET A 41 10.77 -21.16 4.11
C MET A 41 12.15 -20.54 3.86
N ALA A 42 12.82 -21.02 2.80
CA ALA A 42 14.05 -20.42 2.31
C ALA A 42 13.86 -18.92 2.03
N LEU A 43 14.89 -18.13 2.32
CA LEU A 43 14.83 -16.66 2.20
C LEU A 43 14.43 -16.19 0.79
N SER A 44 14.82 -16.93 -0.26
CA SER A 44 14.43 -16.65 -1.66
C SER A 44 12.93 -16.79 -1.95
N LYS A 45 12.19 -17.50 -1.10
CA LYS A 45 10.74 -17.71 -1.21
C LYS A 45 9.92 -16.76 -0.34
N ARG A 46 10.57 -16.05 0.59
CA ARG A 46 9.93 -15.08 1.49
C ARG A 46 10.02 -13.66 0.91
N ASN A 47 8.97 -12.87 1.09
CA ASN A 47 8.96 -11.45 0.74
C ASN A 47 9.41 -10.54 1.90
N PHE A 48 9.33 -11.03 3.13
CA PHE A 48 9.69 -10.36 4.38
C PHE A 48 9.94 -11.43 5.45
N ASP A 49 10.53 -11.09 6.59
CA ASP A 49 10.87 -12.12 7.59
C ASP A 49 9.79 -12.36 8.65
N HIS A 50 9.34 -11.31 9.31
CA HIS A 50 8.46 -11.42 10.49
C HIS A 50 7.10 -10.76 10.25
N ASN A 51 7.12 -9.52 9.76
CA ASN A 51 5.93 -8.74 9.52
C ASN A 51 6.13 -7.84 8.30
N ALA A 52 5.04 -7.63 7.57
CA ALA A 52 4.94 -6.64 6.51
C ALA A 52 3.72 -5.77 6.76
N ASN A 53 3.94 -4.46 6.79
CA ASN A 53 2.94 -3.46 7.07
C ASN A 53 2.87 -2.45 5.92
N HIS A 54 1.67 -2.05 5.54
CA HIS A 54 1.43 -0.99 4.58
C HIS A 54 0.41 -0.01 5.16
N PHE A 55 0.76 1.26 5.15
CA PHE A 55 -0.07 2.35 5.64
C PHE A 55 -0.38 3.26 4.48
N ALA A 56 -1.64 3.62 4.30
CA ALA A 56 -2.07 4.55 3.27
C ALA A 56 -3.04 5.57 3.88
N LEU A 57 -2.86 6.83 3.52
CA LEU A 57 -3.72 7.93 3.87
C LEU A 57 -4.07 8.69 2.59
N ASP A 58 -5.33 9.11 2.49
CA ASP A 58 -5.78 9.90 1.37
C ASP A 58 -6.80 10.95 1.77
N ALA A 59 -6.84 12.03 0.99
CA ALA A 59 -7.83 13.08 1.07
C ALA A 59 -8.40 13.30 -0.32
N LYS A 60 -9.74 13.37 -0.42
CA LYS A 60 -10.45 13.68 -1.65
C LYS A 60 -11.30 14.93 -1.46
N TRP A 61 -11.07 15.90 -2.34
CA TRP A 61 -11.92 17.07 -2.54
C TRP A 61 -12.83 16.84 -3.75
N GLN A 62 -14.12 17.13 -3.60
CA GLN A 62 -15.14 16.92 -4.62
C GLN A 62 -15.94 18.20 -4.85
N GLU A 63 -16.00 18.63 -6.11
CA GLU A 63 -16.90 19.64 -6.64
C GLU A 63 -17.88 19.00 -7.65
N PRO A 64 -18.93 19.69 -8.11
CA PRO A 64 -19.91 19.12 -9.05
C PRO A 64 -19.31 18.63 -10.38
N LEU A 65 -18.28 19.33 -10.88
CA LEU A 65 -17.66 19.07 -12.18
C LEU A 65 -16.28 18.46 -12.09
N TRP A 66 -15.63 18.47 -10.93
CA TRP A 66 -14.29 17.93 -10.79
C TRP A 66 -14.03 17.39 -9.39
N SER A 67 -13.02 16.52 -9.27
CA SER A 67 -12.52 16.08 -7.98
C SER A 67 -11.01 15.91 -8.03
N VAL A 68 -10.37 16.09 -6.89
CA VAL A 68 -8.94 15.81 -6.71
C VAL A 68 -8.79 14.91 -5.51
N LYS A 69 -7.97 13.89 -5.64
CA LYS A 69 -7.57 12.97 -4.57
C LYS A 69 -6.06 12.96 -4.47
N VAL A 70 -5.55 13.25 -3.28
CA VAL A 70 -4.12 13.14 -2.95
C VAL A 70 -3.97 12.04 -1.91
N GLY A 71 -2.89 11.28 -1.98
CA GLY A 71 -2.64 10.24 -1.01
C GLY A 71 -1.18 9.92 -0.88
N ILE A 72 -0.82 9.54 0.34
CA ILE A 72 0.51 9.10 0.72
C ILE A 72 0.41 7.65 1.21
N ALA A 73 1.43 6.87 0.90
CA ALA A 73 1.54 5.53 1.45
C ALA A 73 2.97 5.24 1.90
N HIS A 74 3.12 4.37 2.88
CA HIS A 74 4.41 3.90 3.35
C HIS A 74 4.39 2.40 3.61
N THR A 75 5.46 1.71 3.20
CA THR A 75 5.61 0.27 3.37
C THR A 75 6.80 -0.06 4.26
N ARG A 76 6.56 -0.95 5.23
CA ARG A 76 7.60 -1.56 6.06
C ARG A 76 7.49 -3.08 5.98
N ALA A 77 8.41 -3.73 5.30
CA ALA A 77 8.47 -5.16 5.09
C ALA A 77 9.92 -5.68 5.17
N PRO A 78 10.59 -5.63 6.32
CA PRO A 78 12.02 -5.95 6.43
C PRO A 78 12.32 -7.38 6.02
N LYS A 79 13.47 -7.55 5.37
CA LYS A 79 13.99 -8.85 4.94
C LYS A 79 15.50 -8.92 5.20
N GLY A 80 15.95 -10.05 5.72
CA GLY A 80 17.32 -10.31 6.11
C GLY A 80 18.28 -10.46 4.93
N ASP A 81 19.56 -10.64 5.27
CA ASP A 81 20.68 -10.85 4.34
C ASP A 81 20.82 -9.75 3.26
N GLY A 82 20.51 -8.51 3.64
CA GLY A 82 20.60 -7.34 2.75
C GLY A 82 19.62 -7.37 1.57
N GLN A 83 18.65 -8.27 1.56
CA GLN A 83 17.64 -8.35 0.50
C GLN A 83 16.55 -7.29 0.72
N LEU A 84 16.08 -6.70 -0.38
CA LEU A 84 14.97 -5.75 -0.32
C LEU A 84 13.67 -6.51 -0.12
N GLY A 85 13.02 -6.28 1.01
CA GLY A 85 11.72 -6.89 1.28
C GLY A 85 10.58 -6.19 0.54
N PHE A 86 9.42 -6.84 0.53
CA PHE A 86 8.26 -6.45 -0.26
C PHE A 86 6.96 -6.82 0.45
N TYR A 87 5.96 -5.94 0.36
CA TYR A 87 4.62 -6.21 0.86
C TYR A 87 3.80 -6.97 -0.20
N PRO A 88 3.44 -8.26 0.03
CA PRO A 88 2.71 -9.03 -0.97
C PRO A 88 1.25 -8.57 -1.09
N ARG A 89 0.81 -8.22 -2.31
CA ARG A 89 -0.60 -7.84 -2.57
C ARG A 89 -1.57 -8.96 -2.28
N HIS A 90 -1.25 -10.14 -2.77
CA HIS A 90 -2.06 -11.34 -2.64
C HIS A 90 -1.41 -12.26 -1.61
N MET A 91 -2.16 -12.66 -0.57
CA MET A 91 -1.69 -13.73 0.34
C MET A 91 -1.73 -15.11 -0.33
N SER A 92 -2.54 -15.27 -1.39
CA SER A 92 -2.60 -16.44 -2.27
C SER A 92 -3.26 -16.06 -3.60
N LYS A 93 -3.14 -16.91 -4.62
CA LYS A 93 -3.69 -16.70 -5.98
C LYS A 93 -5.18 -16.30 -6.01
N ASN A 94 -5.96 -16.50 -4.94
CA ASN A 94 -7.38 -16.16 -4.87
C ASN A 94 -7.82 -15.48 -3.54
N SER A 95 -6.93 -14.82 -2.81
CA SER A 95 -7.30 -14.22 -1.51
C SER A 95 -8.10 -12.92 -1.67
N ARG A 96 -9.35 -12.91 -1.18
CA ARG A 96 -10.17 -11.69 -1.01
C ARG A 96 -9.56 -10.81 0.10
N GLY A 97 -9.59 -9.48 -0.10
CA GLY A 97 -8.89 -8.49 0.73
C GLY A 97 -8.06 -7.51 -0.10
N THR A 98 -8.60 -7.13 -1.26
CA THR A 98 -7.92 -6.40 -2.33
C THR A 98 -7.28 -5.13 -1.81
N PHE A 99 -5.97 -5.01 -1.99
CA PHE A 99 -5.21 -3.80 -1.73
C PHE A 99 -5.69 -2.68 -2.64
N THR A 100 -6.29 -1.64 -2.07
CA THR A 100 -6.92 -0.53 -2.81
C THR A 100 -6.23 0.81 -2.53
N SER A 101 -4.99 0.78 -2.02
CA SER A 101 -4.19 1.99 -1.83
C SER A 101 -3.89 2.63 -3.18
N MET A 102 -3.78 3.96 -3.21
CA MET A 102 -3.32 4.65 -4.42
C MET A 102 -1.90 4.22 -4.82
N ALA A 103 -1.13 3.57 -3.93
CA ALA A 103 0.17 2.97 -4.25
C ALA A 103 0.09 1.88 -5.33
N TYR A 104 -1.12 1.44 -5.68
CA TYR A 104 -1.40 0.43 -6.69
C TYR A 104 -1.75 1.00 -8.07
N ALA A 105 -1.89 2.32 -8.23
CA ALA A 105 -2.30 2.90 -9.52
C ALA A 105 -1.14 3.01 -10.55
N GLY A 106 -0.58 1.84 -10.90
CA GLY A 106 0.34 1.65 -12.02
C GLY A 106 1.72 1.12 -11.62
N GLU A 107 2.29 1.59 -10.50
CA GLU A 107 3.74 1.52 -10.25
C GLU A 107 4.16 0.81 -8.95
N ASP A 108 3.29 -0.01 -8.37
CA ASP A 108 3.70 -1.10 -7.47
C ASP A 108 4.58 -0.71 -6.24
N TYR A 109 4.32 0.46 -5.64
CA TYR A 109 5.11 1.04 -4.54
C TYR A 109 4.92 0.33 -3.18
N MET A 110 5.51 -0.86 -3.04
CA MET A 110 5.37 -1.79 -1.91
C MET A 110 6.71 -2.38 -1.42
N ARG A 111 7.85 -1.78 -1.77
CA ARG A 111 9.16 -2.21 -1.26
C ARG A 111 9.38 -1.74 0.18
N ASP A 112 10.23 -2.46 0.92
CA ASP A 112 10.59 -2.05 2.28
C ASP A 112 11.20 -0.65 2.30
N GLY A 113 10.66 0.21 3.17
CA GLY A 113 11.06 1.61 3.31
C GLY A 113 10.47 2.57 2.27
N GLU A 114 9.68 2.07 1.32
CA GLU A 114 9.15 2.89 0.23
C GLU A 114 7.98 3.78 0.68
N THR A 115 8.08 5.07 0.37
CA THR A 115 7.04 6.08 0.58
C THR A 115 6.54 6.63 -0.74
N MET A 116 5.25 6.51 -1.01
CA MET A 116 4.65 6.91 -2.28
C MET A 116 3.78 8.15 -2.08
N LEU A 117 3.84 9.11 -3.01
CA LEU A 117 2.88 10.21 -3.11
C LEU A 117 2.15 10.15 -4.46
N ALA A 118 0.82 10.07 -4.43
CA ALA A 118 -0.02 10.03 -5.62
C ALA A 118 -1.06 11.13 -5.60
N THR A 119 -1.34 11.66 -6.78
CA THR A 119 -2.41 12.63 -7.01
C THR A 119 -3.23 12.18 -8.21
N MET A 120 -4.54 12.26 -8.06
CA MET A 120 -5.52 11.95 -9.09
C MET A 120 -6.50 13.12 -9.22
N ALA A 121 -6.75 13.56 -10.43
CA ALA A 121 -7.75 14.56 -10.76
C ALA A 121 -8.77 13.94 -11.73
N GLU A 122 -10.05 14.17 -11.46
CA GLU A 122 -11.16 13.74 -12.31
C GLU A 122 -11.95 14.96 -12.72
N TYR A 123 -12.29 15.06 -14.00
CA TYR A 123 -13.10 16.14 -14.55
C TYR A 123 -14.28 15.56 -15.34
N ARG A 124 -15.48 16.08 -15.08
CA ARG A 124 -16.71 15.68 -15.75
C ARG A 124 -16.92 16.56 -16.98
N ILE A 125 -16.74 15.97 -18.16
CA ILE A 125 -16.85 16.69 -19.44
C ILE A 125 -18.32 16.85 -19.85
N THR A 126 -19.14 15.82 -19.59
CA THR A 126 -20.58 15.76 -19.95
C THR A 126 -21.34 15.02 -18.84
N PRO A 127 -22.66 15.21 -18.64
CA PRO A 127 -23.42 14.38 -17.71
C PRO A 127 -23.20 12.87 -17.98
N GLY A 128 -22.52 12.17 -17.06
CA GLY A 128 -22.25 10.73 -17.18
C GLY A 128 -20.86 10.36 -17.74
N VAL A 129 -20.08 11.32 -18.24
CA VAL A 129 -18.73 11.07 -18.79
C VAL A 129 -17.65 11.75 -17.93
N TYR A 130 -16.71 10.95 -17.43
CA TYR A 130 -15.59 11.41 -16.60
C TYR A 130 -14.26 11.18 -17.32
N ARG A 131 -13.40 12.21 -17.34
CA ARG A 131 -11.98 12.07 -17.72
C ARG A 131 -11.13 12.10 -16.45
N ARG A 132 -10.30 11.07 -16.28
CA ARG A 132 -9.39 10.93 -15.14
C ARG A 132 -7.96 11.14 -15.59
N ALA A 133 -7.22 12.02 -14.91
CA ALA A 133 -5.79 12.20 -15.07
C ALA A 133 -5.13 11.92 -13.71
N GLY A 134 -4.09 11.10 -13.68
CA GLY A 134 -3.40 10.74 -12.44
C GLY A 134 -1.91 10.60 -12.65
N GLY A 135 -1.13 10.96 -11.64
CA GLY A 135 0.32 10.82 -11.61
C GLY A 135 0.77 10.29 -10.25
N GLN A 136 1.76 9.39 -10.27
CA GLN A 136 2.41 8.88 -9.07
C GLN A 136 3.85 9.36 -9.06
N ARG A 137 4.34 9.83 -7.91
CA ARG A 137 5.77 10.08 -7.70
C ARG A 137 6.24 9.16 -6.58
N GLY A 138 7.17 8.26 -6.91
CA GLY A 138 7.97 7.54 -5.92
C GLY A 138 8.85 8.50 -5.12
N PRO A 139 9.36 8.10 -3.95
CA PRO A 139 10.06 9.01 -3.06
C PRO A 139 11.42 9.40 -3.62
N VAL A 140 11.72 10.69 -3.43
CA VAL A 140 13.05 11.23 -3.20
C VAL A 140 13.78 10.34 -2.21
N GLN A 141 14.90 9.76 -2.64
CA GLN A 141 15.84 9.08 -1.75
C GLN A 141 16.49 10.13 -0.84
N LEU A 142 15.81 10.48 0.24
CA LEU A 142 16.43 11.18 1.36
C LEU A 142 17.54 10.26 1.87
N SER A 143 18.76 10.73 1.64
CA SER A 143 20.07 10.19 1.97
C SER A 143 20.05 9.00 2.92
N ARG A 144 20.74 7.93 2.51
CA ARG A 144 21.27 6.88 3.39
C ARG A 144 21.86 7.53 4.66
N CYS A 145 21.13 7.57 5.76
CA CYS A 145 21.76 7.46 7.06
C CYS A 145 22.14 6.00 7.22
N ARG A 146 23.38 5.66 6.85
CA ARG A 146 24.03 4.41 7.27
C ARG A 146 24.08 4.43 8.81
N GLY A 147 23.05 3.91 9.45
CA GLY A 147 23.17 3.40 10.82
C GLY A 147 23.93 2.08 10.74
N ALA A 148 25.07 2.03 11.41
CA ALA A 148 26.00 0.91 11.40
C ALA A 148 25.33 -0.42 11.79
N TYR A 149 25.77 -1.49 11.13
CA TYR A 149 25.62 -2.85 11.62
C TYR A 149 26.13 -2.93 13.07
N ARG A 150 25.32 -3.52 13.95
CA ARG A 150 25.77 -4.41 15.01
C ARG A 150 24.84 -5.61 15.03
#